data_AF-A0A376LPG6-F1
#
_entry.id   AF-A0A376LPG6-F1
#
_cell.length_a   1.000
_cell.length_b   1.000
_cell.length_c   1.000
_cell.angle_alpha   90.00
_cell.angle_beta   90.00
_cell.angle_gamma   90.00
#
_symmetry.space_group_name_H-M   'P 1'
#
loop_
_entity.id
_entity.type
_entity.pdbx_description
1 polymer ?
#
loop_
_entity_poly.entity_id
_entity_poly.type
_entity_poly.pdbx_seq_one_letter_code
_entity_poly.pdbx_strand_id
1 'polypeptide(L)'
;MRKTGRSANRGDCSQACRLPYTLKDDQGRVVSYEKHLLSMKDNDQTANLGALIDAGVRSFKIEGRYKDMSYVKNITAHYRQMLDAIIEERGDLTRASSGRTEHFFVPSTEKTFHRGSTDYFVNARKGDIGAFDSPKFIGLPVGEVLKWRKIISMLPFPNHWQMAMA
;
A
#
# COMPACT_ATOMS: atom_id res chain seq x y z
N MET A 1 -19.56 0.52 -16.97
CA MET A 1 -20.10 -0.79 -16.53
C MET A 1 -20.03 -0.89 -15.01
N ARG A 2 -21.15 -0.71 -14.28
CA ARG A 2 -21.23 -1.07 -12.86
C ARG A 2 -21.50 -2.57 -12.76
N LYS A 3 -20.47 -3.41 -12.64
CA LYS A 3 -20.63 -4.88 -12.56
C LYS A 3 -21.48 -5.34 -11.35
N THR A 4 -21.66 -4.49 -10.34
CA THR A 4 -22.31 -4.87 -9.07
C THR A 4 -23.27 -3.81 -8.52
N GLY A 5 -23.58 -2.73 -9.26
CA GLY A 5 -24.36 -1.58 -8.75
C GLY A 5 -23.62 -0.69 -7.73
N ARG A 6 -22.49 -1.15 -7.19
CA ARG A 6 -21.64 -0.51 -6.19
C ARG A 6 -20.96 0.77 -6.72
N SER A 7 -20.69 1.73 -5.85
CA SER A 7 -20.04 3.01 -6.20
C SER A 7 -18.89 3.33 -5.25
N ALA A 8 -17.67 3.33 -5.79
CA ALA A 8 -16.49 3.66 -5.02
C ALA A 8 -16.55 5.07 -4.41
N ASN A 9 -17.16 6.05 -5.09
CA ASN A 9 -17.30 7.43 -4.58
C ASN A 9 -18.28 7.54 -3.40
N ARG A 10 -19.10 6.52 -3.16
CA ARG A 10 -20.04 6.44 -2.03
C ARG A 10 -19.57 5.48 -0.93
N GLY A 11 -18.27 5.21 -0.85
CA GLY A 11 -17.69 4.26 0.11
C GLY A 11 -17.86 2.79 -0.26
N ASP A 12 -18.75 2.45 -1.19
CA ASP A 12 -19.05 1.08 -1.59
C ASP A 12 -18.17 0.61 -2.77
N CYS A 13 -16.87 0.49 -2.54
CA CYS A 13 -15.93 0.02 -3.57
C CYS A 13 -15.95 -1.51 -3.69
N SER A 14 -16.00 -2.03 -4.92
CA SER A 14 -15.97 -3.47 -5.20
C SER A 14 -14.60 -4.13 -5.01
N GLN A 15 -13.54 -3.36 -4.75
CA GLN A 15 -12.18 -3.84 -4.49
C GLN A 15 -11.57 -4.71 -5.61
N ALA A 16 -11.90 -4.45 -6.88
CA ALA A 16 -11.34 -5.18 -8.02
C ALA A 16 -9.80 -5.20 -8.03
N CYS A 17 -9.15 -4.12 -7.57
CA CYS A 17 -7.70 -4.03 -7.42
C CYS A 17 -7.06 -5.04 -6.45
N ARG A 18 -7.87 -5.78 -5.66
CA ARG A 18 -7.41 -6.82 -4.74
C ARG A 18 -7.58 -8.23 -5.28
N LEU A 19 -8.22 -8.41 -6.43
CA LEU A 19 -8.44 -9.74 -7.01
C LEU A 19 -7.24 -10.18 -7.85
N PRO A 20 -6.92 -11.48 -7.90
CA PRO A 20 -5.95 -12.02 -8.84
C PRO A 20 -6.58 -12.10 -10.24
N TYR A 21 -5.76 -11.88 -11.27
CA TYR A 21 -6.14 -11.90 -12.67
C TYR A 21 -5.12 -12.68 -13.49
N THR A 22 -5.62 -13.36 -14.51
CA THR A 22 -4.79 -13.95 -15.57
C THR A 22 -4.93 -13.10 -16.83
N LEU A 23 -3.84 -12.43 -17.20
CA LEU A 23 -3.76 -11.62 -18.42
C LEU A 23 -3.41 -12.50 -19.60
N LYS A 24 -4.20 -12.38 -20.68
CA LYS A 24 -3.93 -13.01 -21.96
C LYS A 24 -3.73 -11.93 -23.03
N ASP A 25 -2.88 -12.21 -24.00
CA ASP A 25 -2.74 -11.37 -25.19
C ASP A 25 -3.86 -11.65 -26.21
N ASP A 26 -3.77 -10.99 -27.37
CA ASP A 26 -4.71 -11.12 -28.49
C ASP A 26 -4.74 -12.53 -29.11
N GLN A 27 -3.65 -13.28 -28.98
CA GLN A 27 -3.52 -14.68 -29.40
C GLN A 27 -3.97 -15.68 -28.31
N GLY A 28 -4.42 -15.19 -27.15
CA GLY A 28 -4.87 -16.01 -26.03
C GLY A 28 -3.76 -16.61 -25.18
N ARG A 29 -2.49 -16.25 -25.42
CA ARG A 29 -1.33 -16.69 -24.64
C ARG A 29 -1.33 -16.00 -23.28
N VAL A 30 -0.97 -16.72 -22.22
CA VAL A 30 -0.93 -16.16 -20.87
C VAL A 30 0.33 -15.31 -20.70
N VAL A 31 0.14 -14.01 -20.51
CA VAL A 31 1.21 -13.04 -20.23
C VAL A 31 1.52 -12.96 -18.74
N SER A 32 0.49 -13.09 -17.91
CA SER A 32 0.61 -13.10 -16.45
C SER A 32 -0.48 -13.98 -15.86
N TYR A 33 -0.13 -14.83 -14.89
CA TYR A 33 -1.05 -15.80 -14.28
C TYR A 33 -1.29 -15.46 -12.82
N GLU A 34 -2.56 -15.35 -12.41
CA GLU A 34 -3.00 -15.11 -11.03
C GLU A 34 -2.25 -13.99 -10.30
N LYS A 35 -2.03 -12.85 -10.98
CA LYS A 35 -1.41 -11.66 -10.39
C LYS A 35 -2.41 -10.57 -10.10
N HIS A 36 -2.08 -9.71 -9.15
CA HIS A 36 -2.89 -8.54 -8.77
C HIS A 36 -2.58 -7.35 -9.67
N LEU A 37 -2.84 -7.50 -10.97
CA LEU A 37 -2.43 -6.56 -12.04
C LEU A 37 -2.96 -5.12 -11.88
N LEU A 38 -4.01 -4.94 -11.07
CA LEU A 38 -4.61 -3.65 -10.77
C LEU A 38 -4.21 -3.10 -9.40
N SER A 39 -3.29 -3.77 -8.70
CA SER A 39 -2.78 -3.35 -7.40
C SER A 39 -1.56 -2.47 -7.57
N MET A 40 -1.69 -1.22 -7.15
CA MET A 40 -0.61 -0.24 -7.20
C MET A 40 0.11 -0.18 -5.86
N LYS A 41 1.41 0.17 -5.93
CA LYS A 41 2.14 0.66 -4.74
C LYS A 41 1.49 1.95 -4.24
N ASP A 42 1.76 2.29 -2.99
CA ASP A 42 1.22 3.50 -2.40
C ASP A 42 1.95 4.72 -2.97
N ASN A 43 1.19 5.75 -3.34
CA ASN A 43 1.76 6.98 -3.88
C ASN A 43 2.40 7.79 -2.75
N ASP A 44 3.72 7.89 -2.78
CA ASP A 44 4.50 8.60 -1.77
C ASP A 44 5.24 9.77 -2.42
N GLN A 45 4.90 10.98 -1.95
CA GLN A 45 5.44 12.23 -2.47
C GLN A 45 6.32 12.94 -1.43
N THR A 46 6.74 12.24 -0.37
CA THR A 46 7.60 12.79 0.68
C THR A 46 8.82 13.51 0.10
N ALA A 47 9.49 12.90 -0.88
CA ALA A 47 10.69 13.46 -1.52
C ALA A 47 10.39 14.65 -2.46
N ASN A 48 9.14 14.85 -2.86
CA ASN A 48 8.74 15.87 -3.84
C ASN A 48 7.98 17.04 -3.21
N LEU A 49 7.83 17.08 -1.88
CA LEU A 49 7.03 18.10 -1.19
C LEU A 49 7.46 19.53 -1.53
N GLY A 50 8.78 19.82 -1.51
CA GLY A 50 9.31 21.15 -1.85
C GLY A 50 8.92 21.57 -3.27
N ALA A 51 9.22 20.71 -4.26
CA ALA A 51 8.88 20.97 -5.67
C ALA A 51 7.37 21.16 -5.90
N LEU A 52 6.53 20.38 -5.20
CA LEU A 52 5.07 20.53 -5.27
C LEU A 52 4.63 21.88 -4.69
N ILE A 53 5.23 22.32 -3.59
CA ILE A 53 4.95 23.64 -2.99
C ILE A 53 5.37 24.76 -3.96
N ASP A 54 6.54 24.65 -4.60
CA ASP A 54 7.01 25.62 -5.58
C ASP A 54 6.11 25.70 -6.81
N ALA A 55 5.52 24.57 -7.21
CA ALA A 55 4.51 24.51 -8.27
C ALA A 55 3.15 25.12 -7.86
N GLY A 56 3.02 25.67 -6.65
CA GLY A 56 1.80 26.33 -6.17
C GLY A 56 0.85 25.42 -5.40
N VAL A 57 1.20 24.17 -5.12
CA VAL A 57 0.37 23.29 -4.29
C VAL A 57 0.36 23.80 -2.85
N ARG A 58 -0.83 23.90 -2.26
CA ARG A 58 -1.05 24.39 -0.88
C ARG A 58 -1.81 23.41 0.00
N SER A 59 -2.36 22.34 -0.58
CA SER A 59 -3.09 21.30 0.14
C SER A 59 -2.61 19.93 -0.33
N PHE A 60 -2.23 19.10 0.65
CA PHE A 60 -1.84 17.71 0.44
C PHE A 60 -2.90 16.81 1.03
N LYS A 61 -3.21 15.73 0.33
CA LYS A 61 -4.26 14.79 0.72
C LYS A 61 -3.65 13.42 0.95
N ILE A 62 -3.87 12.87 2.14
CA ILE A 62 -3.56 11.48 2.45
C ILE A 62 -4.79 10.65 2.06
N GLU A 63 -4.60 9.68 1.16
CA GLU A 63 -5.67 8.78 0.73
C GLU A 63 -5.54 7.38 1.35
N GLY A 64 -6.66 6.80 1.77
CA GLY A 64 -6.72 5.44 2.29
C GLY A 64 -8.14 5.05 2.67
N ARG A 65 -8.53 3.81 2.39
CA ARG A 65 -9.85 3.25 2.78
C ARG A 65 -9.66 2.16 3.81
N TYR A 66 -10.50 2.16 4.86
CA TYR A 66 -10.46 1.19 5.95
C TYR A 66 -9.06 1.08 6.59
N LYS A 67 -8.39 2.22 6.76
CA LYS A 67 -7.12 2.30 7.45
C LYS A 67 -7.38 2.35 8.95
N ASP A 68 -6.54 1.66 9.71
CA ASP A 68 -6.63 1.64 11.17
C ASP A 68 -6.10 2.95 11.77
N MET A 69 -6.30 3.12 13.08
CA MET A 69 -5.80 4.29 13.78
C MET A 69 -4.28 4.42 13.72
N SER A 70 -3.55 3.31 13.70
CA SER A 70 -2.08 3.31 13.66
C SER A 70 -1.59 3.96 12.36
N TYR A 71 -2.13 3.56 11.21
CA TYR A 71 -1.83 4.15 9.92
C TYR A 71 -2.16 5.64 9.89
N VAL A 72 -3.36 6.03 10.33
CA VAL A 72 -3.79 7.44 10.28
C VAL A 72 -2.86 8.32 11.12
N LYS A 73 -2.54 7.91 12.36
CA LYS A 73 -1.61 8.66 13.22
C LYS A 73 -0.22 8.75 12.60
N ASN A 74 0.31 7.62 12.11
CA ASN A 74 1.67 7.52 11.61
C ASN A 74 1.89 8.36 10.34
N ILE A 75 1.03 8.21 9.33
CA ILE A 75 1.17 8.93 8.06
C ILE A 75 0.89 10.43 8.24
N THR A 76 -0.10 10.79 9.07
CA THR A 76 -0.39 12.21 9.35
C THR A 76 0.78 12.87 10.08
N ALA A 77 1.35 12.21 11.09
CA ALA A 77 2.51 12.73 11.81
C ALA A 77 3.74 12.87 10.90
N HIS A 78 4.02 11.87 10.06
CA HIS A 78 5.11 11.91 9.08
C HIS A 78 5.02 13.15 8.18
N TYR A 79 3.90 13.33 7.48
CA TYR A 79 3.73 14.46 6.57
C TYR A 79 3.64 15.81 7.32
N ARG A 80 3.11 15.83 8.55
CA ARG A 80 3.08 17.06 9.36
C ARG A 80 4.48 17.51 9.74
N GLN A 81 5.34 16.60 10.20
CA GLN A 81 6.74 16.89 10.52
C GLN A 81 7.50 17.40 9.30
N MET A 82 7.35 16.74 8.14
CA MET A 82 7.99 17.17 6.90
C MET A 82 7.54 18.57 6.46
N LEU A 83 6.23 18.86 6.52
CA LEU A 83 5.71 20.16 6.12
C LEU A 83 6.04 21.27 7.12
N ASP A 84 6.05 20.99 8.43
CA ASP A 84 6.46 21.97 9.43
C ASP A 84 7.95 22.33 9.27
N ALA A 85 8.82 21.34 9.03
CA ALA A 85 10.23 21.59 8.74
C ALA A 85 10.43 22.50 7.51
N ILE A 86 9.70 22.24 6.42
CA ILE A 86 9.75 23.09 5.21
C ILE A 86 9.27 24.52 5.52
N ILE A 87 8.21 24.69 6.31
CA ILE A 87 7.70 26.02 6.68
C ILE A 87 8.67 26.76 7.60
N GLU A 88 9.34 26.07 8.53
CA GLU A 88 10.33 26.68 9.43
C GLU A 88 11.61 27.10 8.67
N GLU A 89 12.02 26.32 7.66
CA GLU A 89 13.15 26.67 6.79
C GLU A 89 12.82 27.84 5.85
N ARG A 90 11.55 27.98 5.46
CA ARG A 90 11.10 28.94 4.44
C ARG A 90 10.32 30.11 5.01
N GLY A 91 10.94 31.29 5.03
CA GLY A 91 10.30 32.53 5.50
C GLY A 91 9.13 33.04 4.64
N ASP A 92 8.92 32.50 3.44
CA ASP A 92 7.80 32.87 2.54
C ASP A 92 6.53 32.05 2.78
N LEU A 93 6.57 31.05 3.67
CA LEU A 93 5.44 30.17 3.97
C LEU A 93 4.85 30.45 5.36
N THR A 94 3.55 30.20 5.49
CA THR A 94 2.87 30.26 6.78
C THR A 94 1.86 29.13 6.92
N ARG A 95 1.61 28.70 8.16
CA ARG A 95 0.63 27.66 8.45
C ARG A 95 -0.77 28.22 8.29
N ALA A 96 -1.63 27.49 7.57
CA ALA A 96 -3.05 27.82 7.49
C ALA A 96 -3.80 27.60 8.82
N SER A 97 -3.25 26.78 9.72
CA SER A 97 -3.82 26.46 11.02
C SER A 97 -3.12 27.18 12.16
N SER A 98 -3.86 27.57 13.20
CA SER A 98 -3.34 28.23 14.40
C SER A 98 -2.78 27.28 15.47
N GLY A 99 -3.14 25.99 15.45
CA GLY A 99 -2.74 25.01 16.48
C GLY A 99 -1.39 24.34 16.23
N ARG A 100 -0.68 23.96 17.28
CA ARG A 100 0.51 23.08 17.23
C ARG A 100 0.12 21.64 17.58
N THR A 101 0.89 20.69 17.09
CA THR A 101 0.69 19.26 17.39
C THR A 101 2.01 18.68 17.86
N GLU A 102 1.96 17.94 18.95
CA GLU A 102 3.12 17.20 19.47
C GLU A 102 2.92 15.70 19.23
N HIS A 103 4.03 15.01 18.99
CA HIS A 103 4.06 13.59 18.70
C HIS A 103 4.93 12.89 19.73
N PHE A 104 4.37 11.91 20.44
CA PHE A 104 5.10 11.10 21.44
C PHE A 104 5.68 9.81 20.82
N PHE A 105 5.90 9.81 19.51
CA PHE A 105 6.47 8.71 18.75
C PHE A 105 7.19 9.25 17.50
N VAL A 106 8.15 8.48 16.99
CA VAL A 106 8.80 8.77 15.70
C VAL A 106 7.99 8.09 14.60
N PRO A 107 7.38 8.85 13.67
CA PRO A 107 6.63 8.25 12.58
C PRO A 107 7.55 7.48 11.62
N SER A 108 7.04 6.39 11.07
CA SER A 108 7.77 5.51 10.16
C SER A 108 6.78 4.89 9.19
N THR A 109 6.69 5.38 7.96
CA THR A 109 5.72 4.94 6.94
C THR A 109 5.71 3.43 6.74
N GLU A 110 6.89 2.80 6.76
CA GLU A 110 7.11 1.36 6.59
C GLU A 110 6.55 0.48 7.73
N LYS A 111 6.27 1.06 8.91
CA LYS A 111 5.77 0.31 10.09
C LYS A 111 4.25 0.18 10.14
N THR A 112 3.54 0.84 9.23
CA THR A 112 2.08 0.72 9.09
C THR A 112 1.75 0.18 7.72
N PHE A 113 0.51 -0.23 7.47
CA PHE A 113 0.14 -0.83 6.18
C PHE A 113 0.64 0.02 4.98
N HIS A 114 1.53 -0.54 4.17
CA HIS A 114 1.88 -0.07 2.83
C HIS A 114 2.07 -1.25 1.86
N ARG A 115 1.96 -0.98 0.56
CA ARG A 115 2.24 -1.96 -0.52
C ARG A 115 3.54 -1.63 -1.24
N GLY A 116 4.53 -1.10 -0.51
CA GLY A 116 5.66 -0.41 -1.11
C GLY A 116 5.25 0.98 -1.59
N SER A 117 6.25 1.76 -1.99
CA SER A 117 6.06 3.17 -2.35
C SER A 117 6.45 3.43 -3.80
N THR A 118 5.79 4.41 -4.40
CA THR A 118 6.14 4.94 -5.72
C THR A 118 5.85 6.44 -5.74
N ASP A 119 6.73 7.23 -6.34
CA ASP A 119 6.45 8.61 -6.75
C ASP A 119 5.63 8.66 -8.06
N TYR A 120 5.20 7.50 -8.54
CA TYR A 120 4.56 7.28 -9.82
C TYR A 120 5.49 7.70 -10.97
N PHE A 121 5.16 8.79 -11.67
CA PHE A 121 5.91 9.30 -12.82
C PHE A 121 6.32 10.77 -12.65
N VAL A 122 6.38 11.28 -11.42
CA VAL A 122 6.70 12.70 -11.16
C VAL A 122 8.05 13.09 -11.73
N ASN A 123 9.06 12.22 -11.59
CA ASN A 123 10.42 12.49 -12.08
C ASN A 123 10.73 11.80 -13.43
N ALA A 124 10.29 10.55 -13.59
CA ALA A 124 10.48 9.76 -14.81
C ALA A 124 9.53 8.56 -14.82
N ARG A 125 9.33 7.96 -16.00
CA ARG A 125 8.56 6.71 -16.12
C ARG A 125 9.35 5.54 -15.52
N LYS A 126 8.73 4.82 -14.59
CA LYS A 126 9.29 3.63 -13.92
C LYS A 126 8.44 2.40 -14.23
N GLY A 127 9.07 1.22 -14.36
CA GLY A 127 8.34 -0.03 -14.56
C GLY A 127 7.70 -0.58 -13.29
N ASP A 128 8.34 -0.36 -12.14
CA ASP A 128 8.01 -0.97 -10.85
C ASP A 128 7.11 -0.07 -9.97
N ILE A 129 5.91 0.20 -10.48
CA ILE A 129 4.88 1.03 -9.83
C ILE A 129 3.75 0.20 -9.20
N GLY A 130 3.70 -1.09 -9.50
CA GLY A 130 2.66 -2.02 -9.09
C GLY A 130 3.07 -2.91 -7.92
N ALA A 131 2.09 -3.36 -7.15
CA ALA A 131 2.23 -4.40 -6.13
C ALA A 131 1.59 -5.70 -6.65
N PHE A 132 2.08 -6.19 -7.78
CA PHE A 132 1.40 -7.24 -8.56
C PHE A 132 1.41 -8.62 -7.90
N ASP A 133 2.35 -8.88 -6.98
CA ASP A 133 2.44 -10.15 -6.28
C ASP A 133 1.45 -10.28 -5.12
N SER A 134 1.13 -9.16 -4.45
CA SER A 134 0.25 -9.19 -3.29
C SER A 134 -0.32 -7.80 -2.99
N PRO A 135 -1.64 -7.70 -2.72
CA PRO A 135 -2.28 -6.46 -2.29
C PRO A 135 -2.19 -6.25 -0.76
N LYS A 136 -1.49 -7.16 -0.07
CA LYS A 136 -1.35 -7.15 1.40
C LYS A 136 -0.21 -6.22 1.82
N PHE A 137 -0.16 -5.95 3.12
CA PHE A 137 0.96 -5.24 3.73
C PHE A 137 2.25 -6.03 3.48
N ILE A 138 3.28 -5.36 2.96
CA ILE A 138 4.60 -5.96 2.71
C ILE A 138 5.31 -6.28 4.04
N GLY A 139 5.17 -5.40 5.03
CA GLY A 139 5.90 -5.51 6.29
C GLY A 139 7.36 -5.08 6.16
N LEU A 140 8.07 -5.13 7.29
CA LEU A 140 9.51 -4.89 7.32
C LEU A 140 10.28 -6.18 7.05
N PRO A 141 11.38 -6.13 6.28
CA PRO A 141 12.28 -7.27 6.16
C PRO A 141 12.90 -7.56 7.53
N VAL A 142 12.69 -8.78 8.04
CA VAL A 142 13.25 -9.23 9.33
C VAL A 142 14.55 -10.02 9.15
N GLY A 143 14.74 -10.62 7.96
CA GLY A 143 15.93 -11.39 7.62
C GLY A 143 15.66 -12.35 6.46
N GLU A 144 16.69 -13.11 6.11
CA GLU A 144 16.64 -14.13 5.06
C GLU A 144 16.63 -15.53 5.69
N VAL A 145 15.84 -16.44 5.14
CA VAL A 145 15.82 -17.85 5.56
C VAL A 145 17.00 -18.58 4.91
N LEU A 146 18.09 -18.77 5.66
CA LEU A 146 19.29 -19.44 5.14
C LEU A 146 19.13 -20.96 5.02
N LYS A 147 18.37 -21.57 5.93
CA LYS A 147 18.15 -23.02 5.95
C LYS A 147 16.81 -23.32 6.59
N TRP A 148 16.05 -24.21 5.96
CA TRP A 148 14.84 -24.77 6.55
C TRP A 148 14.87 -26.30 6.40
N ARG A 149 14.21 -27.02 7.31
CA ARG A 149 14.10 -28.49 7.25
C ARG A 149 12.63 -28.86 7.28
N LYS A 150 12.16 -29.60 6.28
CA LYS A 150 10.81 -30.18 6.27
C LYS A 150 10.77 -31.34 7.27
N ILE A 151 10.01 -31.20 8.35
CA ILE A 151 9.72 -32.31 9.25
C ILE A 151 8.47 -32.99 8.69
N ILE A 152 8.67 -34.06 7.93
CA ILE A 152 7.58 -34.97 7.55
C ILE A 152 7.52 -36.03 8.63
N SER A 153 6.70 -35.84 9.66
CA SER A 153 6.28 -36.96 10.51
C SER A 153 5.17 -37.71 9.75
N MET A 154 5.53 -38.76 9.02
CA MET A 154 4.56 -39.79 8.66
C MET A 154 4.21 -40.54 9.95
N LEU A 155 3.21 -40.07 10.68
CA LEU A 155 2.46 -40.99 11.52
C LEU A 155 1.67 -41.88 10.55
N PRO A 156 1.85 -43.21 10.56
CA PRO A 156 1.04 -44.09 9.74
C PRO A 156 -0.41 -43.95 10.24
N PHE A 157 -1.28 -43.40 9.40
CA PHE A 157 -2.72 -43.52 9.62
C PHE A 157 -3.07 -45.01 9.52
N PRO A 158 -3.67 -45.64 10.54
CA PRO A 158 -4.16 -47.01 10.43
C PRO A 158 -5.26 -47.06 9.37
N ASN A 159 -5.15 -48.00 8.43
CA ASN A 159 -6.07 -48.22 7.30
C ASN A 159 -7.40 -48.83 7.73
N HIS A 160 -8.13 -48.21 8.65
CA HIS A 160 -9.47 -48.63 9.02
C HIS A 160 -10.29 -47.38 9.28
N TRP A 161 -11.18 -47.03 8.34
CA TRP A 161 -12.51 -46.42 8.50
C TRP A 161 -12.98 -45.97 7.12
N GLN A 162 -13.49 -46.94 6.36
CA GLN A 162 -14.39 -46.73 5.24
C GLN A 162 -15.78 -46.35 5.80
N MET A 163 -16.45 -45.42 5.09
CA MET A 163 -17.89 -45.10 5.11
C MET A 163 -18.47 -44.33 6.30
N ALA A 164 -18.93 -43.10 6.04
CA ALA A 164 -20.35 -42.82 5.77
C ALA A 164 -20.57 -41.30 5.68
N MET A 165 -21.07 -40.80 4.55
CA MET A 165 -22.09 -39.73 4.53
C MET A 165 -22.94 -39.90 3.27
N ALA A 166 -24.24 -40.11 3.53
CA ALA A 166 -25.32 -39.84 2.59
C ALA A 166 -25.50 -38.33 2.39
#